data_AF-A0AB74QHE4-F1
#
_entry.id   AF-A0AB74QHE4-F1
#
_cell.length_a   1.000
_cell.length_b   1.000
_cell.length_c   1.000
_cell.angle_alpha   90.00
_cell.angle_beta   90.00
_cell.angle_gamma   90.00
#
_symmetry.space_group_name_H-M   'P 1'
#
loop_
_entity.id
_entity.type
_entity.pdbx_description
1 polymer ?
#
loop_
_entity_poly.entity_id
_entity_poly.type
_entity_poly.pdbx_seq_one_letter_code
_entity_poly.pdbx_strand_id
1 'polypeptide(L)'
;MNQSDFARLHGVSRKTVTMWKSRGWLIMSGDDIDVAASNAQLEKYRKSVNRPDKQKTSAPEKKRAGRVLPARESPEESDPSLEGLARDFLLENGAELSLDEARRVKENYLALLTKLEFQQKDGQLIEMAAAEEVLFNAFRQQRDAWLNWPSRVAPLMAADLGVPADRMTEVLIEHVHKHISVLGEPEFNPAED
;
A
#
# COMPACT_ATOMS: atom_id res chain seq x y z
N MET A 1 7.97 34.82 33.34
CA MET A 1 6.52 35.12 33.40
C MET A 1 5.90 34.31 34.52
N ASN A 2 5.11 34.92 35.39
CA ASN A 2 4.52 34.23 36.55
C ASN A 2 3.34 33.31 36.13
N GLN A 3 3.05 32.27 36.93
CA GLN A 3 1.98 31.29 36.70
C GLN A 3 0.60 31.92 36.47
N SER A 4 0.30 33.03 37.17
CA SER A 4 -0.99 33.75 37.00
C SER A 4 -1.12 34.39 35.63
N ASP A 5 -0.04 35.01 35.14
CA ASP A 5 -0.04 35.70 33.87
C ASP A 5 0.01 34.68 32.73
N PHE A 6 0.74 33.57 32.91
CA PHE A 6 0.72 32.42 32.00
C PHE A 6 -0.69 31.79 31.91
N ALA A 7 -1.40 31.65 33.02
CA ALA A 7 -2.79 31.17 33.03
C ALA A 7 -3.72 32.08 32.22
N ARG A 8 -3.58 33.42 32.36
CA ARG A 8 -4.34 34.40 31.57
C ARG A 8 -4.00 34.33 30.08
N LEU A 9 -2.72 34.20 29.73
CA LEU A 9 -2.27 34.10 28.33
C LEU A 9 -2.88 32.89 27.61
N HIS A 10 -3.01 31.75 28.30
CA HIS A 10 -3.55 30.51 27.74
C HIS A 10 -5.06 30.31 27.95
N GLY A 11 -5.75 31.27 28.59
CA GLY A 11 -7.19 31.19 28.88
C GLY A 11 -7.57 30.05 29.82
N VAL A 12 -6.66 29.60 30.69
CA VAL A 12 -6.85 28.46 31.60
C VAL A 12 -6.82 28.90 33.06
N SER A 13 -7.35 28.06 33.96
CA SER A 13 -7.28 28.33 35.40
C SER A 13 -5.86 28.17 35.94
N ARG A 14 -5.51 28.92 37.00
CA ARG A 14 -4.21 28.79 37.70
C ARG A 14 -3.94 27.35 38.18
N LYS A 15 -5.00 26.64 38.59
CA LYS A 15 -4.95 25.23 38.98
C LYS A 15 -4.49 24.32 37.84
N THR A 16 -4.87 24.63 36.60
CA THR A 16 -4.44 23.92 35.39
C THR A 16 -2.95 24.12 35.13
N VAL A 17 -2.43 25.34 35.33
CA VAL A 17 -0.99 25.64 35.19
C VAL A 17 -0.16 24.93 36.27
N THR A 18 -0.66 24.86 37.52
CA THR A 18 -0.01 24.07 38.59
C THR A 18 0.02 22.58 38.26
N MET A 19 -1.05 22.06 37.66
CA MET A 19 -1.13 20.68 37.17
C MET A 19 -0.16 20.41 36.00
N TRP A 20 0.05 21.37 35.10
CA TRP A 20 1.07 21.27 34.05
C TRP A 20 2.49 21.31 34.62
N LYS A 21 2.71 22.12 35.65
CA LYS A 21 3.98 22.16 36.40
C LYS A 21 4.27 20.81 37.07
N SER A 22 3.29 20.21 37.75
CA SER A 22 3.46 18.90 38.41
C SER A 22 3.69 17.75 37.43
N ARG A 23 3.23 17.89 36.18
CA ARG A 23 3.45 16.92 35.10
C ARG A 23 4.75 17.14 34.31
N GLY A 24 5.54 18.16 34.66
CA GLY A 24 6.79 18.48 33.95
C GLY A 24 6.59 19.07 32.55
N TRP A 25 5.40 19.60 32.25
CA TRP A 25 5.08 20.18 30.94
C TRP A 25 5.43 21.67 30.83
N LEU A 26 5.89 22.28 31.91
CA LEU A 26 6.36 23.66 31.94
C LEU A 26 7.86 23.66 32.22
N ILE A 27 8.59 24.44 31.44
CA ILE A 27 10.03 24.66 31.62
C ILE A 27 10.17 25.94 32.45
N MET A 28 10.74 25.79 33.64
CA MET A 28 10.99 26.89 34.59
C MET A 28 12.41 27.39 34.38
N SER A 29 12.55 28.70 34.18
CA SER A 29 13.83 29.41 34.19
C SER A 29 13.94 30.17 35.51
N GLY A 30 14.42 29.50 36.56
CA GLY A 30 14.44 30.05 37.91
C GLY A 30 13.03 30.16 38.52
N ASP A 31 12.65 31.37 38.95
CA ASP A 31 11.32 31.66 39.53
C ASP A 31 10.25 31.95 38.46
N ASP A 32 10.66 32.06 37.20
CA ASP A 32 9.82 32.43 36.07
C ASP A 32 9.60 31.26 35.08
N ILE A 33 8.42 31.24 34.43
CA ILE A 33 8.13 30.29 33.34
C ILE A 33 8.74 30.81 32.05
N ASP A 34 9.49 29.94 31.36
CA ASP A 34 9.89 30.15 29.96
C ASP A 34 8.67 29.87 29.07
N VAL A 35 8.09 30.92 28.52
CA VAL A 35 6.85 30.86 27.73
C VAL A 35 7.08 30.10 26.41
N ALA A 36 8.22 30.31 25.75
CA ALA A 36 8.47 29.71 24.45
C ALA A 36 8.73 28.20 24.59
N ALA A 37 9.59 27.82 25.52
CA ALA A 37 9.92 26.42 25.78
C ALA A 37 8.72 25.66 26.36
N SER A 38 7.98 26.27 27.29
CA SER A 38 6.76 25.68 27.85
C SER A 38 5.64 25.53 26.81
N ASN A 39 5.50 26.47 25.87
CA ASN A 39 4.51 26.35 24.80
C ASN A 39 4.86 25.23 23.83
N ALA A 40 6.14 25.08 23.47
CA ALA A 40 6.60 23.97 22.65
C ALA A 40 6.36 22.61 23.34
N GLN A 41 6.54 22.54 24.65
CA GLN A 41 6.26 21.35 25.48
C GLN A 41 4.74 21.10 25.58
N LEU A 42 3.94 22.14 25.80
CA LEU A 42 2.49 22.03 25.88
C LEU A 42 1.87 21.59 24.56
N GLU A 43 2.32 22.08 23.40
CA GLU A 43 1.85 21.58 22.11
C GLU A 43 2.07 20.06 21.96
N LYS A 44 3.15 19.52 22.52
CA LYS A 44 3.43 18.08 22.51
C LYS A 44 2.53 17.26 23.45
N TYR A 45 2.10 17.81 24.58
CA TYR A 45 1.41 17.03 25.64
C TYR A 45 -0.05 17.43 25.94
N ARG A 46 -0.49 18.64 25.57
CA ARG A 46 -1.76 19.27 26.00
C ARG A 46 -3.02 18.54 25.56
N LYS A 47 -2.96 17.65 24.57
CA LYS A 47 -4.13 16.84 24.16
C LYS A 47 -4.41 15.62 25.05
N SER A 48 -3.52 15.28 25.98
CA SER A 48 -3.69 14.11 26.85
C SER A 48 -4.58 14.34 28.08
N VAL A 49 -4.96 15.58 28.40
CA VAL A 49 -5.82 15.89 29.56
C VAL A 49 -6.90 16.89 29.18
N ASN A 50 -8.13 16.38 29.07
CA ASN A 50 -9.41 17.08 28.90
C ASN A 50 -9.74 17.66 27.52
N ARG A 51 -10.57 16.93 26.77
CA ARG A 51 -11.47 17.51 25.77
C ARG A 51 -12.88 17.61 26.34
N PRO A 52 -13.50 18.80 26.34
CA PRO A 52 -14.89 18.93 25.94
C PRO A 52 -14.99 19.61 24.57
N ASP A 53 -16.18 19.43 24.01
CA ASP A 53 -16.63 19.43 22.62
C ASP A 53 -16.56 20.76 21.81
N LYS A 54 -16.56 20.64 20.46
CA LYS A 54 -16.98 21.60 19.38
C LYS A 54 -16.26 22.97 19.24
N GLN A 55 -16.02 23.60 18.07
CA GLN A 55 -16.41 23.40 16.66
C GLN A 55 -15.57 24.35 15.72
N LYS A 56 -15.56 24.01 14.41
CA LYS A 56 -15.51 24.87 13.20
C LYS A 56 -14.19 25.44 12.61
N THR A 57 -13.78 24.78 11.52
CA THR A 57 -13.48 25.27 10.15
C THR A 57 -12.53 26.46 9.90
N SER A 58 -11.42 26.17 9.20
CA SER A 58 -11.09 26.77 7.88
C SER A 58 -9.85 26.08 7.27
N ALA A 59 -9.92 25.69 5.99
CA ALA A 59 -8.78 25.22 5.19
C ALA A 59 -7.81 26.37 4.86
N PRO A 60 -6.53 26.08 4.49
CA PRO A 60 -6.23 26.10 3.05
C PRO A 60 -5.16 25.10 2.53
N GLU A 61 -5.36 24.75 1.25
CA GLU A 61 -4.43 24.60 0.12
C GLU A 61 -3.12 23.79 0.17
N LYS A 62 -3.16 22.68 -0.58
CA LYS A 62 -2.21 22.21 -1.62
C LYS A 62 -0.76 22.73 -1.56
N LYS A 63 0.19 21.80 -1.39
CA LYS A 63 1.35 21.69 -2.29
C LYS A 63 1.68 20.23 -2.61
N ARG A 64 1.77 19.96 -3.90
CA ARG A 64 2.35 18.75 -4.51
C ARG A 64 3.86 18.78 -4.29
N ALA A 65 4.44 17.65 -3.94
CA ALA A 65 5.84 17.36 -4.22
C ALA A 65 5.97 15.86 -4.48
N GLY A 66 6.26 15.51 -5.74
CA GLY A 66 6.63 14.16 -6.10
C GLY A 66 7.92 13.77 -5.40
N ARG A 67 7.98 12.55 -4.88
CA ARG A 67 9.22 11.94 -4.41
C ARG A 67 9.45 10.72 -5.29
N VAL A 68 10.42 10.86 -6.18
CA VAL A 68 11.00 9.77 -6.98
C VAL A 68 11.66 8.81 -5.99
N LEU A 69 11.35 7.52 -6.11
CA LEU A 69 12.05 6.43 -5.42
C LEU A 69 13.42 6.26 -6.07
N PRO A 70 14.56 6.34 -5.36
CA PRO A 70 15.79 5.74 -5.83
C PRO A 70 15.86 4.28 -5.43
N ALA A 71 16.51 3.53 -6.30
CA ALA A 71 16.66 2.08 -6.31
C ALA A 71 17.33 1.52 -5.05
N ARG A 72 16.97 0.26 -4.76
CA ARG A 72 17.63 -0.65 -3.81
C ARG A 72 19.14 -0.66 -4.01
N GLU A 73 19.86 -0.44 -2.92
CA GLU A 73 21.16 -1.07 -2.68
C GLU A 73 21.07 -1.84 -1.37
N SER A 74 21.37 -3.14 -1.44
CA SER A 74 21.51 -4.02 -0.29
C SER A 74 22.83 -3.74 0.42
N PRO A 75 22.85 -3.71 1.75
CA PRO A 75 23.99 -4.30 2.44
C PRO A 75 23.58 -5.22 3.60
N GLU A 76 24.11 -6.44 3.51
CA GLU A 76 24.76 -7.21 4.57
C GLU A 76 24.09 -7.34 5.95
N GLU A 77 23.80 -8.61 6.24
CA GLU A 77 23.43 -9.23 7.51
C GLU A 77 24.00 -8.53 8.75
N SER A 78 23.19 -7.68 9.34
CA SER A 78 23.20 -7.44 10.78
C SER A 78 21.75 -7.53 11.23
N ASP A 79 21.45 -8.58 11.98
CA ASP A 79 20.10 -8.91 12.46
C ASP A 79 19.50 -7.65 13.09
N PRO A 80 18.58 -6.93 12.41
CA PRO A 80 18.09 -5.67 12.93
C PRO A 80 17.20 -6.05 14.09
N SER A 81 17.67 -5.78 15.31
CA SER A 81 16.81 -5.83 16.50
C SER A 81 15.48 -5.18 16.13
N LEU A 82 14.36 -5.81 16.52
CA LEU A 82 13.00 -5.30 16.25
C LEU A 82 12.88 -3.80 16.58
N GLU A 83 13.66 -3.36 17.58
CA GLU A 83 13.77 -2.00 18.05
C GLU A 83 14.54 -1.06 17.10
N GLY A 84 15.57 -1.56 16.41
CA GLY A 84 16.28 -0.86 15.33
C GLY A 84 15.40 -0.67 14.10
N LEU A 85 14.69 -1.73 13.67
CA LEU A 85 13.76 -1.65 12.54
C LEU A 85 12.56 -0.72 12.85
N ALA A 86 12.04 -0.77 14.08
CA ALA A 86 11.00 0.13 14.55
C ALA A 86 11.49 1.58 14.62
N ARG A 87 12.75 1.81 15.05
CA ARG A 87 13.37 3.13 15.09
C ARG A 87 13.59 3.70 13.70
N ASP A 88 14.07 2.91 12.75
CA ASP A 88 14.27 3.32 11.36
C ASP A 88 12.93 3.63 10.68
N PHE A 89 11.91 2.78 10.89
CA PHE A 89 10.55 3.04 10.41
C PHE A 89 9.95 4.33 11.02
N LEU A 90 10.19 4.59 12.31
CA LEU A 90 9.83 5.84 12.98
C LEU A 90 10.57 7.03 12.36
N LEU A 91 11.88 6.96 12.17
CA LEU A 91 12.68 8.04 11.55
C LEU A 91 12.24 8.35 10.12
N GLU A 92 11.88 7.33 9.35
CA GLU A 92 11.53 7.48 7.94
C GLU A 92 10.07 7.92 7.72
N ASN A 93 9.15 7.61 8.64
CA ASN A 93 7.70 7.83 8.46
C ASN A 93 7.00 8.67 9.54
N GLY A 94 7.66 9.04 10.65
CA GLY A 94 6.92 9.45 11.85
C GLY A 94 7.63 10.25 12.94
N ALA A 95 8.96 10.33 12.96
CA ALA A 95 9.72 10.76 14.14
C ALA A 95 9.48 12.23 14.51
N GLU A 96 9.11 13.05 13.53
CA GLU A 96 8.80 14.48 13.72
C GLU A 96 7.30 14.81 13.65
N LEU A 97 6.43 13.82 13.41
CA LEU A 97 4.99 14.07 13.31
C LEU A 97 4.39 14.38 14.69
N SER A 98 3.55 15.41 14.75
CA SER A 98 2.72 15.66 15.93
C SER A 98 1.79 14.47 16.19
N LEU A 99 1.42 14.21 17.44
CA LEU A 99 0.53 13.10 17.82
C LEU A 99 -0.79 13.08 17.03
N ASP A 100 -1.32 14.26 16.67
CA ASP A 100 -2.52 14.35 15.84
C ASP A 100 -2.27 13.94 14.40
N GLU A 101 -1.13 14.31 13.85
CA GLU A 101 -0.74 13.95 12.50
C GLU A 101 -0.48 12.45 12.43
N ALA A 102 0.22 11.89 13.42
CA ALA A 102 0.41 10.45 13.56
C ALA A 102 -0.92 9.71 13.69
N ARG A 103 -1.87 10.23 14.48
CA ARG A 103 -3.22 9.64 14.60
C ARG A 103 -3.98 9.71 13.27
N ARG A 104 -3.95 10.84 12.57
CA ARG A 104 -4.60 11.01 11.26
C ARG A 104 -4.03 10.04 10.23
N VAL A 105 -2.70 9.90 10.19
CA VAL A 105 -2.01 8.96 9.29
C VAL A 105 -2.42 7.52 9.59
N LYS A 106 -2.43 7.12 10.87
CA LYS A 106 -2.91 5.81 11.29
C LYS A 106 -4.36 5.56 10.86
N GLU A 107 -5.25 6.51 11.08
CA GLU A 107 -6.66 6.41 10.68
C GLU A 107 -6.82 6.28 9.16
N ASN A 108 -6.01 7.02 8.37
CA ASN A 108 -6.00 6.89 6.92
C ASN A 108 -5.56 5.50 6.47
N TYR A 109 -4.45 4.98 7.00
CA TYR A 109 -3.99 3.63 6.66
C TYR A 109 -5.00 2.55 7.07
N LEU A 110 -5.67 2.72 8.22
CA LEU A 110 -6.73 1.82 8.65
C LEU A 110 -7.94 1.89 7.71
N ALA A 111 -8.32 3.07 7.23
CA ALA A 111 -9.38 3.25 6.25
C ALA A 111 -9.02 2.60 4.89
N LEU A 112 -7.75 2.68 4.48
CA LEU A 112 -7.26 2.01 3.27
C LEU A 112 -7.27 0.48 3.41
N LEU A 113 -6.82 -0.05 4.56
CA LEU A 113 -6.84 -1.49 4.84
C LEU A 113 -8.27 -2.03 4.85
N THR A 114 -9.19 -1.37 5.56
CA THR A 114 -10.61 -1.76 5.60
C THR A 114 -11.27 -1.66 4.22
N LYS A 115 -10.90 -0.67 3.41
CA LYS A 115 -11.33 -0.60 2.00
C LYS A 115 -10.81 -1.79 1.19
N LEU A 116 -9.53 -2.15 1.33
CA LEU A 116 -8.94 -3.29 0.63
C LEU A 116 -9.62 -4.61 1.05
N GLU A 117 -9.86 -4.82 2.34
CA GLU A 117 -10.59 -5.98 2.85
C GLU A 117 -12.03 -6.03 2.33
N PHE A 118 -12.70 -4.88 2.25
CA PHE A 118 -14.03 -4.79 1.64
C PHE A 118 -13.99 -5.21 0.17
N GLN A 119 -13.04 -4.68 -0.61
CA GLN A 119 -12.89 -5.01 -2.03
C GLN A 119 -12.56 -6.49 -2.27
N GLN A 120 -11.75 -7.10 -1.40
CA GLN A 120 -11.48 -8.54 -1.44
C GLN A 120 -12.75 -9.36 -1.15
N LYS A 121 -13.50 -9.01 -0.10
CA LYS A 121 -14.74 -9.71 0.27
C LYS A 121 -15.88 -9.51 -0.73
N ASP A 122 -15.95 -8.34 -1.35
CA ASP A 122 -16.89 -8.02 -2.44
C ASP A 122 -16.50 -8.72 -3.76
N GLY A 123 -15.34 -9.37 -3.82
CA GLY A 123 -14.88 -10.11 -5.00
C GLY A 123 -14.33 -9.24 -6.12
N GLN A 124 -14.01 -7.96 -5.83
CA GLN A 124 -13.43 -7.04 -6.82
C GLN A 124 -11.93 -7.29 -7.04
N LEU A 125 -11.27 -8.02 -6.14
CA LEU A 125 -9.84 -8.32 -6.19
C LEU A 125 -9.63 -9.83 -6.27
N ILE A 126 -8.68 -10.26 -7.09
CA ILE A 126 -8.25 -11.64 -7.23
C ILE A 126 -6.74 -11.70 -6.96
N GLU A 127 -6.27 -12.77 -6.32
CA GLU A 127 -4.84 -12.97 -6.16
C GLU A 127 -4.16 -13.22 -7.52
N MET A 128 -3.04 -12.54 -7.76
CA MET A 128 -2.34 -12.61 -9.04
C MET A 128 -1.93 -14.04 -9.39
N ALA A 129 -1.39 -14.80 -8.43
CA ALA A 129 -0.99 -16.19 -8.64
C ALA A 129 -2.17 -17.09 -9.06
N ALA A 130 -3.36 -16.86 -8.48
CA ALA A 130 -4.56 -17.59 -8.87
C ALA A 130 -5.04 -17.21 -10.28
N ALA A 131 -4.97 -15.92 -10.64
CA ALA A 131 -5.30 -15.46 -11.98
C ALA A 131 -4.36 -16.04 -13.04
N GLU A 132 -3.04 -16.02 -12.77
CA GLU A 132 -2.02 -16.61 -13.63
C GLU A 132 -2.23 -18.12 -13.81
N GLU A 133 -2.52 -18.86 -12.73
CA GLU A 133 -2.79 -20.29 -12.78
C GLU A 133 -4.01 -20.60 -13.65
N VAL A 134 -5.12 -19.88 -13.45
CA VAL A 134 -6.34 -20.06 -14.24
C VAL A 134 -6.07 -19.79 -15.72
N LEU A 135 -5.38 -18.69 -16.04
CA LEU A 135 -5.04 -18.32 -17.40
C LEU A 135 -4.13 -19.36 -18.07
N PHE A 136 -3.07 -19.78 -17.36
CA PHE A 136 -2.14 -20.80 -17.83
C PHE A 136 -2.84 -22.13 -18.11
N ASN A 137 -3.69 -22.58 -17.18
CA ASN A 137 -4.46 -23.81 -17.34
C ASN A 137 -5.46 -23.72 -18.50
N ALA A 138 -6.10 -22.57 -18.71
CA ALA A 138 -6.99 -22.35 -19.84
C ALA A 138 -6.25 -22.45 -21.19
N PHE A 139 -5.11 -21.77 -21.34
CA PHE A 139 -4.32 -21.85 -22.57
C PHE A 139 -3.69 -23.23 -22.79
N ARG A 140 -3.29 -23.90 -21.71
CA ARG A 140 -2.82 -25.29 -21.78
C ARG A 140 -3.91 -26.21 -22.32
N GLN A 141 -5.13 -26.11 -21.79
CA GLN A 141 -6.27 -26.90 -22.29
C GLN A 141 -6.55 -26.60 -23.76
N GLN A 142 -6.46 -25.34 -24.18
CA GLN A 142 -6.63 -24.97 -25.59
C GLN A 142 -5.54 -25.59 -26.48
N ARG A 143 -4.28 -25.56 -26.05
CA ARG A 143 -3.17 -26.20 -26.77
C ARG A 143 -3.38 -27.71 -26.88
N ASP A 144 -3.70 -28.37 -25.78
CA ASP A 144 -3.91 -29.82 -25.74
C ASP A 144 -5.14 -30.22 -26.59
N ALA A 145 -6.17 -29.37 -26.66
CA ALA A 145 -7.31 -29.56 -27.56
C ALA A 145 -6.89 -29.46 -29.03
N TRP A 146 -6.05 -28.49 -29.41
CA TRP A 146 -5.53 -28.38 -30.77
C TRP A 146 -4.63 -29.55 -31.15
N LEU A 147 -3.77 -30.03 -30.26
CA LEU A 147 -2.90 -31.19 -30.52
C LEU A 147 -3.71 -32.48 -30.78
N ASN A 148 -4.85 -32.64 -30.10
CA ASN A 148 -5.74 -33.79 -30.27
C ASN A 148 -6.80 -33.60 -31.38
N TRP A 149 -6.91 -32.41 -31.96
CA TRP A 149 -7.94 -32.12 -32.96
C TRP A 149 -7.70 -32.82 -34.31
N PRO A 150 -6.47 -32.86 -34.87
CA PRO A 150 -6.19 -33.57 -36.13
C PRO A 150 -6.59 -35.04 -36.11
N SER A 151 -6.29 -35.78 -35.05
CA SER A 151 -6.61 -37.21 -34.96
C SER A 151 -8.12 -37.50 -34.98
N ARG A 152 -8.94 -36.52 -34.58
CA ARG A 152 -10.41 -36.62 -34.58
C ARG A 152 -11.04 -36.19 -35.89
N VAL A 153 -10.52 -35.12 -36.52
CA VAL A 153 -11.17 -34.46 -37.66
C VAL A 153 -10.57 -34.87 -39.00
N ALA A 154 -9.27 -35.18 -39.05
CA ALA A 154 -8.60 -35.56 -40.29
C ALA A 154 -9.22 -36.78 -40.99
N PRO A 155 -9.64 -37.87 -40.28
CA PRO A 155 -10.30 -39.00 -40.93
C PRO A 155 -11.67 -38.63 -41.54
N LEU A 156 -12.41 -37.72 -40.89
CA LEU A 156 -13.71 -37.24 -41.37
C LEU A 156 -13.52 -36.39 -42.64
N MET A 157 -12.58 -35.44 -42.60
CA MET A 157 -12.25 -34.63 -43.79
C MET A 157 -11.71 -35.48 -44.94
N ALA A 158 -10.95 -36.54 -44.64
CA ALA A 158 -10.42 -37.44 -45.64
C ALA A 158 -11.53 -38.23 -46.35
N ALA A 159 -12.55 -38.67 -45.60
CA ALA A 159 -13.72 -39.33 -46.16
C ALA A 159 -14.52 -38.38 -47.09
N ASP A 160 -14.71 -37.12 -46.68
CA ASP A 160 -15.45 -36.13 -47.46
C ASP A 160 -14.72 -35.72 -48.76
N LEU A 161 -13.39 -35.64 -48.71
CA LEU A 161 -12.55 -35.22 -49.83
C LEU A 161 -12.05 -36.39 -50.70
N GLY A 162 -12.31 -37.64 -50.30
CA GLY A 162 -11.87 -38.84 -51.01
C GLY A 162 -10.35 -39.04 -51.01
N VAL A 163 -9.65 -38.59 -49.97
CA VAL A 163 -8.18 -38.72 -49.83
C VAL A 163 -7.82 -39.77 -48.76
N PRO A 164 -6.60 -40.34 -48.77
CA PRO A 164 -6.18 -41.27 -47.72
C PRO A 164 -6.16 -40.60 -46.33
N ALA A 165 -6.83 -41.20 -45.36
CA ALA A 165 -6.96 -40.67 -43.99
C ALA A 165 -5.61 -40.48 -43.29
N ASP A 166 -4.69 -41.42 -43.48
CA ASP A 166 -3.35 -41.35 -42.88
C ASP A 166 -2.58 -40.12 -43.38
N ARG A 167 -2.66 -39.85 -44.70
CA ARG A 167 -1.97 -38.71 -45.30
C ARG A 167 -2.59 -37.38 -44.88
N MET A 168 -3.92 -37.31 -44.79
CA MET A 168 -4.62 -36.12 -44.31
C MET A 168 -4.26 -35.81 -42.85
N THR A 169 -4.17 -36.85 -42.01
CA THR A 169 -3.81 -36.72 -40.59
C THR A 169 -2.37 -36.22 -40.43
N GLU A 170 -1.43 -36.78 -41.17
CA GLU A 170 -0.02 -36.36 -41.16
C GLU A 170 0.13 -34.86 -41.50
N VAL A 171 -0.48 -34.43 -42.62
CA VAL A 171 -0.41 -33.03 -43.08
C VAL A 171 -1.08 -32.08 -42.08
N LEU A 172 -2.23 -32.45 -41.53
CA LEU A 172 -2.91 -31.61 -40.53
C LEU A 172 -2.11 -31.49 -39.23
N ILE A 173 -1.48 -32.57 -38.77
CA ILE A 173 -0.61 -32.54 -37.58
C ILE A 173 0.53 -31.54 -37.80
N GLU A 174 1.20 -31.59 -38.95
CA GLU A 174 2.31 -30.67 -39.28
C GLU A 174 1.85 -29.20 -39.23
N HIS A 175 0.73 -28.87 -39.89
CA HIS A 175 0.22 -27.51 -39.91
C HIS A 175 -0.27 -27.01 -38.54
N VAL A 176 -0.95 -27.87 -37.77
CA VAL A 176 -1.42 -27.52 -36.43
C VAL A 176 -0.24 -27.32 -35.47
N HIS A 177 0.78 -28.17 -35.53
CA HIS A 177 2.00 -28.00 -34.75
C HIS A 177 2.70 -26.67 -35.08
N LYS A 178 2.87 -26.36 -36.38
CA LYS A 178 3.44 -25.08 -36.80
C LYS A 178 2.63 -23.89 -36.28
N HIS A 179 1.29 -23.97 -36.34
CA HIS A 179 0.42 -22.91 -35.83
C HIS A 179 0.57 -22.71 -34.31
N ILE A 180 0.57 -23.80 -33.54
CA ILE A 180 0.76 -23.75 -32.09
C ILE A 180 2.14 -23.19 -31.74
N SER A 181 3.20 -23.57 -32.47
CA SER A 181 4.55 -23.03 -32.25
C SER A 181 4.59 -21.51 -32.43
N VAL A 182 3.96 -20.97 -33.49
CA VAL A 182 3.87 -19.52 -33.71
C VAL A 182 3.09 -18.84 -32.58
N LEU A 183 1.99 -19.44 -32.10
CA LEU A 183 1.24 -18.91 -30.96
C LEU A 183 2.02 -18.95 -29.63
N GLY A 184 2.99 -19.88 -29.51
CA GLY A 184 3.88 -20.00 -28.35
C GLY A 184 5.02 -18.99 -28.34
N GLU A 185 5.25 -18.29 -29.44
CA GLU A 185 6.21 -17.19 -29.58
C GLU A 185 5.48 -15.83 -29.72
N PRO A 186 4.55 -15.45 -28.83
CA PRO A 186 3.92 -14.15 -28.93
C PRO A 186 4.97 -13.07 -28.65
N GLU A 187 5.10 -12.10 -29.54
CA GLU A 187 5.75 -10.82 -29.23
C GLU A 187 4.90 -10.10 -28.19
N PHE A 188 5.03 -10.50 -26.92
CA PHE A 188 4.44 -9.77 -25.82
C PHE A 188 5.23 -8.48 -25.66
N ASN A 189 4.73 -7.40 -26.26
CA ASN A 189 5.31 -6.07 -26.17
C ASN A 189 4.49 -5.24 -25.17
N PRO A 190 4.85 -5.24 -23.87
CA PRO A 190 4.09 -4.55 -22.82
C PRO A 190 4.16 -3.01 -22.91
N ALA A 191 4.74 -2.46 -23.98
CA ALA A 191 4.99 -1.04 -24.17
C ALA A 191 3.97 -0.33 -25.09
N GLU A 192 2.94 -1.04 -25.60
CA GLU A 192 1.94 -0.45 -26.52
C GLU A 192 0.56 -0.15 -25.92
N ASP A 193 0.36 -0.29 -24.60
CA ASP A 193 -0.86 0.18 -23.91
C ASP A 193 -0.56 1.22 -22.80
#